data_AF-A0AAC8ZN39-F1
#
_entry.id   AF-A0AAC8ZN39-F1
#
_cell.length_a   1.000
_cell.length_b   1.000
_cell.length_c   1.000
_cell.angle_alpha   90.00
_cell.angle_beta   90.00
_cell.angle_gamma   90.00
#
_symmetry.space_group_name_H-M   'P 1'
#
loop_
_entity.id
_entity.type
_entity.pdbx_description
1 polymer ?
#
loop_
_entity_poly.entity_id
_entity_poly.type
_entity_poly.pdbx_seq_one_letter_code
_entity_poly.pdbx_strand_id
1 'polypeptide(L)'
;MNSKSLASPIINLFKFTEDFSGLTKYFEQLPVDPYVPGNYRHHGLSCFKYTDHNLWEKQAHKYIFQDDKTNPVAGGIKREYPVIDDKLIDEPTLKIALQQFCNSINAQLGDLIDIHMLRTVTTHEQLGKAAPEGIHRDAVNYVGIFCINRHKVTAGETHLYTDKAGARPPVVRKILEPGEMLIIDDNEVFHFTDAVKPTSDEGYRDVFVFTKSTLMSI
;
A
#
# COMPACT_ATOMS: atom_id res chain seq x y z
N MET A 1 -25.46 7.39 27.92
CA MET A 1 -24.26 7.50 27.07
C MET A 1 -24.21 6.24 26.23
N ASN A 2 -24.64 6.30 24.98
CA ASN A 2 -24.60 5.13 24.10
C ASN A 2 -23.15 4.86 23.71
N SER A 3 -22.57 3.78 24.24
CA SER A 3 -21.34 3.21 23.74
C SER A 3 -21.60 2.70 22.32
N LYS A 4 -21.30 3.53 21.31
CA LYS A 4 -21.07 2.99 19.97
C LYS A 4 -19.92 1.99 20.13
N SER A 5 -20.21 0.71 19.90
CA SER A 5 -19.19 -0.29 19.61
C SER A 5 -18.34 0.29 18.48
N LEU A 6 -17.11 0.71 18.78
CA LEU A 6 -16.16 1.15 17.76
C LEU A 6 -15.90 -0.09 16.90
N ALA A 7 -16.33 -0.05 15.64
CA ALA A 7 -15.92 -1.04 14.67
C ALA A 7 -14.39 -1.14 14.71
N SER A 8 -13.86 -2.37 14.64
CA SER A 8 -12.42 -2.59 14.62
C SER A 8 -11.81 -1.79 13.46
N PRO A 9 -10.75 -0.99 13.68
CA PRO A 9 -10.11 -0.24 12.61
C PRO A 9 -9.41 -1.16 11.60
N ILE A 10 -9.13 -2.41 12.01
CA ILE A 10 -8.80 -3.50 11.09
C ILE A 10 -10.13 -4.05 10.55
N ILE A 11 -10.32 -3.88 9.25
CA ILE A 11 -11.43 -4.48 8.51
C ILE A 11 -11.15 -5.98 8.33
N ASN A 12 -9.92 -6.32 7.93
CA ASN A 12 -9.52 -7.71 7.75
C ASN A 12 -7.99 -7.87 7.83
N LEU A 13 -7.53 -9.02 8.30
CA LEU A 13 -6.13 -9.46 8.23
C LEU A 13 -6.13 -10.96 7.96
N PHE A 14 -5.58 -11.37 6.83
CA PHE A 14 -5.63 -12.76 6.39
C PHE A 14 -4.44 -13.11 5.51
N LYS A 15 -4.25 -14.40 5.29
CA LYS A 15 -3.26 -14.97 4.36
C LYS A 15 -3.97 -15.72 3.25
N PHE A 16 -3.62 -15.42 2.00
CA PHE A 16 -4.10 -16.16 0.85
C PHE A 16 -3.48 -17.57 0.79
N THR A 17 -4.19 -18.50 0.14
CA THR A 17 -3.68 -19.86 -0.12
C THR A 17 -2.95 -19.96 -1.44
N GLU A 18 -3.21 -19.03 -2.35
CA GLU A 18 -2.61 -18.93 -3.67
C GLU A 18 -1.13 -18.52 -3.60
N ASP A 19 -0.35 -18.92 -4.62
CA ASP A 19 1.02 -18.47 -4.80
C ASP A 19 1.08 -17.18 -5.64
N PHE A 20 1.61 -16.11 -5.06
CA PHE A 20 1.77 -14.81 -5.70
C PHE A 20 3.20 -14.54 -6.18
N SER A 21 4.11 -15.51 -6.04
CA SER A 21 5.53 -15.36 -6.41
C SER A 21 5.71 -14.93 -7.88
N GLY A 22 4.83 -15.35 -8.78
CA GLY A 22 4.83 -14.95 -10.19
C GLY A 22 4.65 -13.46 -10.44
N LEU A 23 4.13 -12.69 -9.48
CA LEU A 23 3.97 -11.23 -9.59
C LEU A 23 5.28 -10.47 -9.36
N THR A 24 6.30 -11.09 -8.77
CA THR A 24 7.59 -10.45 -8.45
C THR A 24 8.31 -9.87 -9.67
N LYS A 25 8.17 -10.50 -10.85
CA LYS A 25 8.72 -10.03 -12.13
C LYS A 25 8.27 -8.61 -12.52
N TYR A 26 7.10 -8.18 -12.05
CA TYR A 26 6.60 -6.82 -12.32
C TYR A 26 7.24 -5.77 -11.39
N PHE A 27 7.65 -6.17 -10.18
CA PHE A 27 8.37 -5.29 -9.25
C PHE A 27 9.81 -5.03 -9.69
N GLU A 28 10.43 -5.98 -10.38
CA GLU A 28 11.80 -5.84 -10.94
C GLU A 28 11.90 -4.74 -12.00
N GLN A 29 10.79 -4.44 -12.68
CA GLN A 29 10.72 -3.44 -13.74
C GLN A 29 10.29 -2.06 -13.24
N LEU A 30 10.00 -1.92 -11.94
CA LEU A 30 9.56 -0.64 -11.40
C LEU A 30 10.70 0.38 -11.46
N PRO A 31 10.44 1.58 -12.01
CA PRO A 31 11.38 2.68 -11.93
C PRO A 31 11.51 3.18 -10.49
N VAL A 32 12.65 3.80 -10.21
CA VAL A 32 12.91 4.49 -8.93
C VAL A 32 11.84 5.58 -8.72
N ASP A 33 11.35 5.71 -7.49
CA ASP A 33 10.45 6.77 -7.06
C ASP A 33 11.19 8.12 -7.11
N PRO A 34 10.83 9.03 -8.03
CA PRO A 34 11.54 10.31 -8.18
C PRO A 34 11.28 11.29 -7.04
N TYR A 35 10.30 11.02 -6.18
CA TYR A 35 9.89 11.88 -5.08
C TYR A 35 10.45 11.45 -3.72
N VAL A 36 11.17 10.32 -3.66
CA VAL A 36 11.85 9.84 -2.46
C VAL A 36 13.36 9.83 -2.67
N PRO A 37 14.13 10.66 -1.96
CA PRO A 37 15.58 10.72 -2.14
C PRO A 37 16.25 9.42 -1.68
N GLY A 38 17.31 9.03 -2.41
CA GLY A 38 18.15 7.90 -2.04
C GLY A 38 17.92 6.60 -2.81
N ASN A 39 17.09 6.61 -3.87
CA ASN A 39 16.96 5.51 -4.84
C ASN A 39 16.59 4.12 -4.27
N TYR A 40 16.12 4.05 -3.03
CA TYR A 40 15.78 2.78 -2.37
C TYR A 40 14.30 2.43 -2.49
N ARG A 41 13.47 3.34 -3.02
CA ARG A 41 12.04 3.12 -3.22
C ARG A 41 11.75 3.16 -4.71
N HIS A 42 10.99 2.18 -5.18
CA HIS A 42 10.47 2.10 -6.54
C HIS A 42 8.96 2.10 -6.46
N HIS A 43 8.31 2.87 -7.33
CA HIS A 43 6.86 3.08 -7.23
C HIS A 43 6.20 3.17 -8.61
N GLY A 44 5.21 2.31 -8.85
CA GLY A 44 4.27 2.42 -9.96
C GLY A 44 2.83 2.61 -9.48
N LEU A 45 2.01 3.31 -10.26
CA LEU A 45 0.63 3.63 -9.91
C LEU A 45 -0.29 3.56 -11.14
N SER A 46 -1.39 2.82 -10.99
CA SER A 46 -2.53 2.90 -11.91
C SER A 46 -3.84 2.88 -11.14
N CYS A 47 -4.84 3.59 -11.68
CA CYS A 47 -6.19 3.62 -11.16
C CYS A 47 -7.11 2.76 -12.03
N PHE A 48 -7.98 1.98 -11.40
CA PHE A 48 -8.97 1.13 -12.07
C PHE A 48 -10.34 1.41 -11.49
N LYS A 49 -11.35 1.42 -12.34
CA LYS A 49 -12.75 1.44 -11.93
C LYS A 49 -13.19 0.00 -11.75
N TYR A 50 -13.73 -0.31 -10.57
CA TYR A 50 -14.32 -1.61 -10.29
C TYR A 50 -15.62 -1.74 -11.10
N THR A 51 -15.62 -2.67 -12.04
CA THR A 51 -16.79 -3.01 -12.86
C THR A 51 -17.20 -4.46 -12.57
N ASP A 52 -18.22 -4.97 -13.27
CA ASP A 52 -18.83 -6.28 -12.99
C ASP A 52 -17.81 -7.37 -12.60
N HIS A 53 -18.09 -8.06 -11.50
CA HIS A 53 -17.24 -9.01 -10.75
C HIS A 53 -15.99 -9.53 -11.51
N ASN A 54 -14.84 -8.89 -11.26
CA ASN A 54 -13.48 -9.10 -11.82
C ASN A 54 -13.12 -8.35 -13.12
N LEU A 55 -14.04 -7.57 -13.68
CA LEU A 55 -13.73 -6.65 -14.77
C LEU A 55 -13.27 -5.32 -14.18
N TRP A 56 -12.12 -4.84 -14.65
CA TRP A 56 -11.48 -3.62 -14.19
C TRP A 56 -11.24 -2.73 -15.39
N GLU A 57 -11.78 -1.52 -15.36
CA GLU A 57 -11.56 -0.55 -16.42
C GLU A 57 -10.42 0.38 -15.99
N LYS A 58 -9.28 0.30 -16.67
CA LYS A 58 -8.15 1.21 -16.44
C LYS A 58 -8.59 2.65 -16.69
N GLN A 59 -8.38 3.51 -15.70
CA GLN A 59 -8.68 4.93 -15.79
C GLN A 59 -7.48 5.70 -16.32
N ALA A 60 -7.74 6.95 -16.76
CA ALA A 60 -6.69 7.85 -17.19
C ALA A 60 -5.64 8.03 -16.08
N HIS A 61 -4.37 8.18 -16.48
CA HIS A 61 -3.29 8.44 -15.55
C HIS A 61 -3.59 9.71 -14.74
N LYS A 62 -3.37 9.66 -13.43
CA LYS A 62 -3.65 10.76 -12.50
C LYS A 62 -2.42 11.06 -11.67
N TYR A 63 -2.29 12.32 -11.25
CA TYR A 63 -1.33 12.68 -10.21
C TYR A 63 -1.91 12.43 -8.81
N ILE A 64 -1.03 12.15 -7.85
CA ILE A 64 -1.35 12.24 -6.43
C ILE A 64 -0.96 13.63 -5.94
N PHE A 65 -1.87 14.30 -5.25
CA PHE A 65 -1.59 15.57 -4.57
C PHE A 65 -1.97 15.45 -3.10
N GLN A 66 -1.00 15.70 -2.22
CA GLN A 66 -1.21 15.81 -0.79
C GLN A 66 -0.61 17.16 -0.36
N ASP A 67 -1.24 17.86 0.57
CA ASP A 67 -0.66 19.09 1.10
C ASP A 67 0.57 18.81 2.00
N ASP A 68 1.38 19.83 2.27
CA ASP A 68 2.59 19.72 3.10
C ASP A 68 2.29 19.23 4.52
N LYS A 69 1.09 19.51 5.04
CA LYS A 69 0.67 19.09 6.38
C LYS A 69 0.36 17.59 6.43
N THR A 70 -0.08 17.03 5.31
CA THR A 70 -0.45 15.64 5.14
C THR A 70 0.79 14.81 4.82
N ASN A 71 1.63 15.26 3.88
CA ASN A 71 2.85 14.56 3.48
C ASN A 71 4.09 15.48 3.59
N PRO A 72 4.88 15.36 4.66
CA PRO A 72 6.07 16.19 4.85
C PRO A 72 7.23 15.88 3.87
N VAL A 73 7.19 14.75 3.16
CA VAL A 73 8.27 14.32 2.25
C VAL A 73 8.03 14.84 0.83
N ALA A 74 6.79 14.76 0.36
CA ALA A 74 6.43 15.11 -1.01
C ALA A 74 5.10 15.86 -1.12
N GLY A 75 4.71 16.58 -0.08
CA GLY A 75 3.54 17.46 -0.07
C GLY A 75 3.73 18.68 -0.97
N GLY A 76 2.61 19.29 -1.38
CA GLY A 76 2.60 20.50 -2.20
C GLY A 76 2.97 20.28 -3.67
N ILE A 77 3.27 19.05 -4.06
CA ILE A 77 3.71 18.68 -5.42
C ILE A 77 2.68 17.72 -6.03
N LYS A 78 2.38 17.90 -7.32
CA LYS A 78 1.64 16.91 -8.11
C LYS A 78 2.60 15.77 -8.48
N ARG A 79 2.34 14.59 -7.94
CA ARG A 79 3.18 13.40 -8.17
C ARG A 79 2.59 12.52 -9.26
N GLU A 80 3.28 12.44 -10.39
CA GLU A 80 2.94 11.56 -11.50
C GLU A 80 3.89 10.37 -11.46
N TYR A 81 3.34 9.21 -11.10
CA TYR A 81 4.10 7.97 -11.00
C TYR A 81 4.01 7.17 -12.30
N PRO A 82 5.03 6.40 -12.68
CA PRO A 82 4.94 5.54 -13.84
C PRO A 82 3.76 4.55 -13.72
N VAL A 83 3.01 4.38 -14.81
CA VAL A 83 1.88 3.43 -14.85
C VAL A 83 2.38 2.00 -14.72
N ILE A 84 1.63 1.17 -14.01
CA ILE A 84 1.92 -0.27 -13.92
C ILE A 84 1.73 -0.93 -15.30
N ASP A 85 2.47 -2.01 -15.57
CA ASP A 85 2.36 -2.79 -16.81
C ASP A 85 0.91 -3.29 -16.99
N ASP A 86 0.31 -3.05 -18.15
CA ASP A 86 -1.06 -3.48 -18.44
C ASP A 86 -1.25 -4.99 -18.38
N LYS A 87 -0.20 -5.78 -18.63
CA LYS A 87 -0.28 -7.24 -18.48
C LYS A 87 -0.50 -7.68 -17.04
N LEU A 88 -0.10 -6.85 -16.06
CA LEU A 88 -0.26 -7.17 -14.65
C LEU A 88 -1.73 -7.27 -14.25
N ILE A 89 -2.62 -6.41 -14.79
CA ILE A 89 -4.04 -6.45 -14.43
C ILE A 89 -4.72 -7.74 -14.90
N ASP A 90 -4.14 -8.41 -15.89
CA ASP A 90 -4.63 -9.68 -16.42
C ASP A 90 -4.14 -10.91 -15.66
N GLU A 91 -3.18 -10.76 -14.76
CA GLU A 91 -2.68 -11.87 -13.93
C GLU A 91 -3.80 -12.39 -13.00
N PRO A 92 -4.15 -13.70 -13.08
CA PRO A 92 -5.24 -14.27 -12.30
C PRO A 92 -5.08 -14.07 -10.79
N THR A 93 -3.85 -14.17 -10.27
CA THR A 93 -3.56 -14.00 -8.84
C THR A 93 -3.79 -12.56 -8.40
N LEU A 94 -3.43 -11.55 -9.20
CA LEU A 94 -3.76 -10.16 -8.88
C LEU A 94 -5.28 -9.94 -8.84
N LYS A 95 -6.03 -10.50 -9.80
CA LYS A 95 -7.50 -10.41 -9.80
C LYS A 95 -8.11 -10.99 -8.52
N ILE A 96 -7.61 -12.13 -8.04
CA ILE A 96 -8.03 -12.71 -6.75
C ILE A 96 -7.78 -11.75 -5.59
N ALA A 97 -6.58 -11.15 -5.53
CA ALA A 97 -6.24 -10.21 -4.45
C ALA A 97 -7.12 -8.95 -4.47
N LEU A 98 -7.34 -8.37 -5.65
CA LEU A 98 -8.20 -7.19 -5.83
C LEU A 98 -9.66 -7.49 -5.49
N GLN A 99 -10.18 -8.64 -5.92
CA GLN A 99 -11.54 -9.05 -5.60
C GLN A 99 -11.71 -9.25 -4.08
N GLN A 100 -10.73 -9.84 -3.42
CA GLN A 100 -10.76 -10.03 -1.97
C GLN A 100 -10.69 -8.71 -1.20
N PHE A 101 -9.87 -7.75 -1.65
CA PHE A 101 -9.85 -6.39 -1.11
C PHE A 101 -11.23 -5.73 -1.26
N CYS A 102 -11.80 -5.76 -2.47
CA CYS A 102 -13.10 -5.16 -2.75
C CYS A 102 -14.25 -5.80 -1.98
N ASN A 103 -14.26 -7.12 -1.83
CA ASN A 103 -15.23 -7.82 -0.99
C ASN A 103 -15.12 -7.38 0.48
N SER A 104 -13.89 -7.24 1.00
CA SER A 104 -13.68 -6.86 2.40
C SER A 104 -14.17 -5.45 2.71
N ILE A 105 -14.11 -4.53 1.76
CA ILE A 105 -14.58 -3.14 1.91
C ILE A 105 -16.01 -2.92 1.39
N ASN A 106 -16.70 -3.99 0.96
CA ASN A 106 -18.00 -3.92 0.29
C ASN A 106 -18.01 -2.90 -0.87
N ALA A 107 -17.00 -2.95 -1.73
CA ALA A 107 -16.87 -2.02 -2.86
C ALA A 107 -18.09 -2.10 -3.79
N GLN A 108 -18.48 -0.94 -4.32
CA GLN A 108 -19.60 -0.80 -5.24
C GLN A 108 -19.10 -0.66 -6.68
N LEU A 109 -19.92 -1.07 -7.64
CA LEU A 109 -19.62 -0.82 -9.05
C LEU A 109 -19.42 0.68 -9.28
N GLY A 110 -18.35 1.04 -9.99
CA GLY A 110 -17.94 2.41 -10.22
C GLY A 110 -16.94 2.96 -9.19
N ASP A 111 -16.68 2.25 -8.09
CA ASP A 111 -15.61 2.64 -7.15
C ASP A 111 -14.25 2.66 -7.86
N LEU A 112 -13.43 3.63 -7.51
CA LEU A 112 -12.06 3.77 -8.02
C LEU A 112 -11.07 3.12 -7.05
N ILE A 113 -10.32 2.15 -7.56
CA ILE A 113 -9.28 1.42 -6.84
C ILE A 113 -7.93 1.80 -7.44
N ASP A 114 -7.07 2.39 -6.63
CA ASP A 114 -5.68 2.63 -7.00
C ASP A 114 -4.84 1.41 -6.62
N ILE A 115 -3.92 1.06 -7.51
CA ILE A 115 -2.94 0.01 -7.31
C ILE A 115 -1.57 0.67 -7.26
N HIS A 116 -1.03 0.78 -6.05
CA HIS A 116 0.33 1.22 -5.81
C HIS A 116 1.23 -0.02 -5.75
N MET A 117 2.22 -0.07 -6.63
CA MET A 117 3.28 -1.07 -6.59
C MET A 117 4.51 -0.47 -5.93
N LEU A 118 4.97 -1.06 -4.84
CA LEU A 118 6.08 -0.54 -4.07
C LEU A 118 7.14 -1.62 -3.86
N ARG A 119 8.36 -1.36 -4.33
CA ARG A 119 9.56 -2.10 -3.92
C ARG A 119 10.42 -1.19 -3.05
N THR A 120 10.75 -1.67 -1.85
CA THR A 120 11.66 -0.98 -0.93
C THR A 120 12.93 -1.80 -0.79
N VAL A 121 14.05 -1.27 -1.28
CA VAL A 121 15.39 -1.86 -1.24
C VAL A 121 16.12 -1.40 0.02
N THR A 122 17.02 -2.23 0.55
CA THR A 122 17.80 -1.95 1.74
C THR A 122 19.18 -2.61 1.63
N THR A 123 20.22 -1.90 2.06
CA THR A 123 21.60 -2.37 2.15
C THR A 123 22.16 -2.09 3.53
N HIS A 124 23.39 -2.56 3.81
CA HIS A 124 24.03 -2.29 5.11
C HIS A 124 24.29 -0.79 5.34
N GLU A 125 24.48 -0.03 4.26
CA GLU A 125 24.73 1.41 4.26
C GLU A 125 23.44 2.24 4.27
N GLN A 126 22.33 1.68 3.77
CA GLN A 126 21.09 2.40 3.58
C GLN A 126 19.86 1.56 3.94
N LEU A 127 19.18 1.96 5.02
CA LEU A 127 17.92 1.33 5.39
C LEU A 127 16.77 1.74 4.46
N GLY A 128 16.05 0.73 3.97
CA GLY A 128 14.85 0.90 3.16
C GLY A 128 13.64 1.34 3.98
N LYS A 129 13.27 2.62 3.93
CA LYS A 129 12.12 3.18 4.66
C LYS A 129 10.83 2.99 3.85
N ALA A 130 9.97 2.08 4.26
CA ALA A 130 8.70 1.83 3.56
C ALA A 130 7.75 3.05 3.61
N ALA A 131 7.73 3.76 4.75
CA ALA A 131 6.94 4.97 4.98
C ALA A 131 7.87 6.14 5.36
N PRO A 132 8.56 6.78 4.39
CA PRO A 132 9.51 7.86 4.68
C PRO A 132 8.87 9.07 5.37
N GLU A 133 7.57 9.28 5.19
CA GLU A 133 6.75 10.32 5.81
C GLU A 133 6.42 10.08 7.30
N GLY A 134 6.67 8.88 7.83
CA GLY A 134 6.38 8.53 9.22
C GLY A 134 4.93 8.06 9.44
N ILE A 135 4.37 8.30 10.63
CA ILE A 135 2.99 7.91 10.96
C ILE A 135 2.02 8.80 10.18
N HIS A 136 1.20 8.20 9.31
CA HIS A 136 0.36 8.93 8.37
C HIS A 136 -1.00 8.26 8.15
N ARG A 137 -1.79 8.94 7.31
CA ARG A 137 -2.99 8.46 6.63
C ARG A 137 -2.84 8.80 5.16
N ASP A 138 -3.43 8.00 4.30
CA ASP A 138 -3.35 8.23 2.86
C ASP A 138 -4.38 9.25 2.35
N ALA A 139 -5.34 9.64 3.21
CA ALA A 139 -6.49 10.48 2.89
C ALA A 139 -7.43 9.80 1.88
N VAL A 140 -7.65 8.51 2.09
CA VAL A 140 -8.55 7.65 1.30
C VAL A 140 -9.62 7.03 2.22
N ASN A 141 -10.53 6.22 1.69
CA ASN A 141 -11.49 5.52 2.53
C ASN A 141 -10.87 4.26 3.16
N TYR A 142 -10.22 3.44 2.33
CA TYR A 142 -9.68 2.15 2.75
C TYR A 142 -8.32 1.91 2.13
N VAL A 143 -7.44 1.26 2.91
CA VAL A 143 -6.09 0.87 2.50
C VAL A 143 -5.92 -0.64 2.70
N GLY A 144 -5.45 -1.33 1.67
CA GLY A 144 -5.06 -2.74 1.70
C GLY A 144 -3.56 -2.88 1.47
N ILE A 145 -2.80 -3.22 2.50
CA ILE A 145 -1.35 -3.45 2.42
C ILE A 145 -1.13 -4.94 2.19
N PHE A 146 -0.71 -5.32 0.99
CA PHE A 146 -0.53 -6.71 0.58
C PHE A 146 0.94 -7.05 0.33
N CYS A 147 1.50 -7.93 1.17
CA CYS A 147 2.90 -8.33 1.07
C CYS A 147 3.08 -9.42 0.02
N ILE A 148 3.86 -9.13 -1.02
CA ILE A 148 4.15 -10.07 -2.11
C ILE A 148 5.46 -10.81 -1.87
N ASN A 149 6.50 -10.10 -1.48
CA ASN A 149 7.82 -10.70 -1.33
C ASN A 149 8.65 -9.98 -0.26
N ARG A 150 9.51 -10.76 0.39
CA ARG A 150 10.51 -10.33 1.36
C ARG A 150 11.80 -11.07 1.04
N HIS A 151 12.70 -10.43 0.31
CA HIS A 151 13.94 -11.05 -0.12
C HIS A 151 15.10 -10.53 0.73
N LYS A 152 15.74 -11.42 1.52
CA LYS A 152 16.91 -11.09 2.35
C LYS A 152 16.68 -9.86 3.26
N VAL A 153 15.49 -9.76 3.83
CA VAL A 153 15.12 -8.66 4.74
C VAL A 153 14.53 -9.17 6.05
N THR A 154 14.79 -8.40 7.10
CA THR A 154 14.15 -8.45 8.41
C THR A 154 13.50 -7.08 8.72
N ALA A 155 12.83 -6.95 9.87
CA ALA A 155 12.06 -5.77 10.28
C ALA A 155 10.90 -5.43 9.31
N GLY A 156 10.54 -4.16 9.12
CA GLY A 156 9.34 -3.80 8.34
C GLY A 156 8.03 -4.19 9.02
N GLU A 157 7.94 -4.01 10.34
CA GLU A 157 6.71 -4.19 11.11
C GLU A 157 5.72 -3.06 10.75
N THR A 158 4.48 -3.42 10.42
CA THR A 158 3.38 -2.48 10.21
C THR A 158 2.73 -2.17 11.54
N HIS A 159 2.57 -0.88 11.84
CA HIS A 159 2.03 -0.36 13.08
C HIS A 159 0.73 0.40 12.79
N LEU A 160 -0.31 0.19 13.60
CA LEU A 160 -1.51 1.04 13.59
C LEU A 160 -1.61 1.85 14.88
N TYR A 161 -1.87 3.14 14.75
CA TYR A 161 -1.96 4.11 15.85
C TYR A 161 -3.33 4.77 15.90
N THR A 162 -3.73 5.19 17.10
CA THR A 162 -4.95 6.00 17.31
C THR A 162 -4.67 7.50 17.29
N ASP A 163 -3.40 7.91 17.14
CA ASP A 163 -2.98 9.30 17.08
C ASP A 163 -1.79 9.48 16.12
N LYS A 164 -1.74 10.62 15.41
CA LYS A 164 -0.66 10.93 14.46
C LYS A 164 0.70 11.11 15.12
N ALA A 165 0.73 11.57 16.36
CA ALA A 165 1.96 11.90 17.06
C ALA A 165 2.74 10.66 17.52
N GLY A 166 2.11 9.47 17.52
CA GLY A 166 2.68 8.27 18.12
C GLY A 166 2.88 8.42 19.62
N ALA A 167 2.08 9.28 20.28
CA ALA A 167 2.19 9.53 21.72
C ALA A 167 1.76 8.30 22.53
N ARG A 168 0.96 7.41 21.92
CA ARG A 168 0.56 6.13 22.49
C ARG A 168 1.22 4.98 21.73
N PRO A 169 1.47 3.83 22.39
CA PRO A 169 1.89 2.61 21.70
C PRO A 169 0.91 2.24 20.57
N PRO A 170 1.40 1.64 19.48
CA PRO A 170 0.51 1.18 18.42
C PRO A 170 -0.43 0.09 18.96
N VAL A 171 -1.68 0.16 18.53
CA VAL A 171 -2.73 -0.82 18.89
C VAL A 171 -2.56 -2.14 18.14
N VAL A 172 -1.81 -2.12 17.03
CA VAL A 172 -1.49 -3.28 16.20
C VAL A 172 -0.03 -3.21 15.79
N ARG A 173 0.64 -4.36 15.84
CA ARG A 173 2.00 -4.59 15.38
C ARG A 173 2.03 -5.89 14.60
N LYS A 174 2.40 -5.84 13.32
CA LYS A 174 2.44 -7.02 12.45
C LYS A 174 3.51 -6.89 11.39
N ILE A 175 4.44 -7.83 11.37
CA ILE A 175 5.23 -8.10 10.17
C ILE A 175 4.32 -8.87 9.21
N LEU A 176 4.00 -8.25 8.06
CA LEU A 176 3.27 -8.91 6.99
C LEU A 176 4.24 -9.80 6.20
N GLU A 177 3.93 -11.09 6.15
CA GLU A 177 4.65 -12.11 5.40
C GLU A 177 4.06 -12.26 3.98
N PRO A 178 4.82 -12.83 3.01
CA PRO A 178 4.31 -13.09 1.67
C PRO A 178 2.95 -13.80 1.67
N GLY A 179 1.99 -13.25 0.93
CA GLY A 179 0.61 -13.72 0.88
C GLY A 179 -0.31 -13.15 1.96
N GLU A 180 0.18 -12.34 2.90
CA GLU A 180 -0.66 -11.67 3.90
C GLU A 180 -1.10 -10.28 3.44
N MET A 181 -2.38 -9.98 3.65
CA MET A 181 -2.98 -8.67 3.40
C MET A 181 -3.64 -8.12 4.67
N LEU A 182 -3.31 -6.87 5.00
CA LEU A 182 -3.95 -6.09 6.05
C LEU A 182 -4.85 -5.03 5.39
N ILE A 183 -6.13 -4.99 5.77
CA ILE A 183 -7.10 -4.01 5.29
C ILE A 183 -7.58 -3.16 6.46
N ILE A 184 -7.48 -1.84 6.30
CA ILE A 184 -7.82 -0.85 7.34
C ILE A 184 -8.77 0.22 6.81
N ASP A 185 -9.55 0.79 7.73
CA ASP A 185 -10.24 2.08 7.51
C ASP A 185 -9.26 3.22 7.80
N ASP A 186 -8.88 3.95 6.75
CA ASP A 186 -7.89 5.04 6.84
C ASP A 186 -8.44 6.24 7.63
N ASN A 187 -9.76 6.31 7.87
CA ASN A 187 -10.37 7.36 8.68
C ASN A 187 -10.27 7.09 10.19
N GLU A 188 -10.02 5.85 10.59
CA GLU A 188 -10.05 5.41 11.99
C GLU A 188 -8.65 5.24 12.59
N VAL A 189 -7.62 4.95 11.78
CA VAL A 189 -6.25 4.73 12.26
C VAL A 189 -5.22 5.53 11.49
N PHE A 190 -4.09 5.80 12.12
CA PHE A 190 -2.85 6.17 11.42
C PHE A 190 -2.01 4.91 11.27
N HIS A 191 -1.22 4.83 10.21
CA HIS A 191 -0.37 3.69 9.95
C HIS A 191 1.07 4.09 9.64
N PHE A 192 1.98 3.16 9.91
CA PHE A 192 3.40 3.31 9.69
C PHE A 192 4.02 1.93 9.44
N THR A 193 5.10 1.87 8.69
CA THR A 193 5.90 0.65 8.57
C THR A 193 7.36 0.99 8.83
N ASP A 194 7.95 0.30 9.80
CA ASP A 194 9.37 0.44 10.13
C ASP A 194 10.26 0.20 8.90
N ALA A 195 11.48 0.72 8.92
CA ALA A 195 12.44 0.41 7.87
C ALA A 195 12.72 -1.10 7.80
N VAL A 196 12.81 -1.64 6.58
CA VAL A 196 13.33 -2.99 6.35
C VAL A 196 14.85 -2.98 6.48
N LYS A 197 15.40 -4.04 7.08
CA LYS A 197 16.84 -4.18 7.31
C LYS A 197 17.37 -5.35 6.48
N PRO A 198 18.55 -5.23 5.86
CA PRO A 198 19.10 -6.32 5.07
C PRO A 198 19.57 -7.46 5.97
N THR A 199 19.54 -8.68 5.45
CA THR A 199 20.20 -9.86 6.04
C THR A 199 21.40 -10.33 5.22
N SER A 200 21.78 -9.57 4.19
CA SER A 200 22.86 -9.81 3.21
C SER A 200 23.26 -8.45 2.61
N ASP A 201 24.07 -8.41 1.54
CA ASP A 201 24.53 -7.14 0.94
C ASP A 201 23.36 -6.25 0.51
N GLU A 202 22.33 -6.84 -0.08
CA GLU A 202 21.10 -6.19 -0.49
C GLU A 202 19.89 -7.07 -0.18
N GLY A 203 18.79 -6.44 0.22
CA GLY A 203 17.48 -7.06 0.34
C GLY A 203 16.37 -6.10 -0.09
N TYR A 204 15.17 -6.63 -0.31
CA TYR A 204 14.02 -5.83 -0.67
C TYR A 204 12.69 -6.40 -0.16
N ARG A 205 11.70 -5.52 -0.07
CA ARG A 205 10.31 -5.85 0.24
C ARG A 205 9.39 -5.32 -0.86
N ASP A 206 8.55 -6.21 -1.38
CA ASP A 206 7.57 -5.91 -2.43
C ASP A 206 6.16 -5.93 -1.84
N VAL A 207 5.43 -4.84 -2.03
CA VAL A 207 4.02 -4.74 -1.62
C VAL A 207 3.16 -4.11 -2.70
N PHE A 208 1.93 -4.59 -2.79
CA PHE A 208 0.85 -3.78 -3.31
C PHE A 208 0.22 -2.99 -2.18
N VAL A 209 -0.09 -1.73 -2.43
CA VAL A 209 -1.02 -0.96 -1.62
C VAL A 209 -2.24 -0.68 -2.49
N PHE A 210 -3.37 -1.27 -2.13
CA PHE A 210 -4.67 -1.01 -2.77
C PHE A 210 -5.39 0.07 -1.99
N THR A 211 -5.88 1.10 -2.67
CA THR A 211 -6.67 2.13 -1.99
C THR A 211 -7.97 2.38 -2.70
N LYS A 212 -9.06 2.49 -1.92
CA LYS A 212 -10.31 3.07 -2.41
C LYS A 212 -10.29 4.57 -2.13
N SER A 213 -10.07 5.36 -3.17
CA SER A 213 -10.13 6.82 -3.08
C SER A 213 -11.55 7.29 -2.77
N THR A 214 -11.67 8.38 -2.02
CA THR A 214 -12.92 9.13 -1.95
C THR A 214 -13.18 9.72 -3.34
N LEU A 215 -14.42 9.64 -3.84
CA LEU A 215 -14.82 10.13 -5.18
C LEU A 215 -14.07 11.41 -5.55
N MET A 216 -13.36 11.36 -6.70
CA MET A 216 -12.34 12.32 -7.13
C MET A 216 -12.61 13.74 -6.63
N SER A 217 -11.71 14.28 -5.81
CA SER A 217 -11.53 15.73 -5.76
C SER A 217 -11.07 16.16 -7.15
N ILE A 218 -12.04 16.71 -7.89
CA ILE A 218 -11.91 17.37 -9.20
C ILE A 218 -10.82 18.44 -9.13
#